data_AF-A0AAW1PZL0-F1
#
_entry.id   AF-A0AAW1PZL0-F1
#
_cell.length_a   1.000
_cell.length_b   1.000
_cell.length_c   1.000
_cell.angle_alpha   90.00
_cell.angle_beta   90.00
_cell.angle_gamma   90.00
#
_symmetry.space_group_name_H-M   'P 1'
#
loop_
_entity.id
_entity.type
_entity.pdbx_description
1 polymer ?
#
loop_
_entity_poly.entity_id
_entity_poly.type
_entity_poly.pdbx_seq_one_letter_code
_entity_poly.pdbx_strand_id
1 'polypeptide(L)'
;MDLISKILDSDGPLAELVADRLRGGQSSPHVKVHPKDFSVPDFVFQDPERFEPVLNNGWLCKNRHCWGVYELDAEPTRIMKRHSVTQFMYDGRDPGYDKVPEVQFVELLMKRKLRLMRQNLRNVEHLFRQDMILDIELEDIKPRTWRRFQVSGGITLTTLHDKVLVPLMGFVRNYHTWQMYDHSDGATWGAADSSAVDMMHMPLNGYKTLPGEATKLAEMLQIPGTTMGYMYDMGDHWSHIITLVGILPAEESTGRCLVLDGAMACPPEDSNGLGDMGLQPYQKFLTKVLKAKRGTSHRDKRKYRDLCASASGLNYKDKVYDPHDFSVEDAQEAVKAAFRSKASVPQGSKVFSTPLQPGAQALLESSYPPNTSTRIQRDDPRDRSFMSEAVATRRDRKSDTGCAECGRPNELKLCSGCRQNACLVSTPVNVFRVHS
;
A
#
# COMPACT_ATOMS: atom_id res chain seq x y z
N MET A 1 17.57 -18.17 30.18
CA MET A 1 18.90 -18.07 30.79
C MET A 1 20.00 -18.11 29.75
N ASP A 2 20.02 -19.09 28.84
CA ASP A 2 21.15 -19.32 27.92
C ASP A 2 21.36 -18.25 26.82
N LEU A 3 20.29 -17.56 26.38
CA LEU A 3 20.38 -16.45 25.41
C LEU A 3 20.77 -15.12 26.06
N ILE A 4 20.41 -14.92 27.34
CA ILE A 4 20.65 -13.69 28.09
C ILE A 4 22.13 -13.58 28.46
N SER A 5 22.74 -14.69 28.90
CA SER A 5 24.20 -14.74 29.12
C SER A 5 24.93 -14.36 27.83
N LYS A 6 24.59 -15.00 26.70
CA LYS A 6 25.24 -14.73 25.40
C LYS A 6 25.11 -13.29 24.91
N ILE A 7 24.05 -12.56 25.30
CA ILE A 7 23.86 -11.14 24.94
C ILE A 7 24.60 -10.23 25.91
N LEU A 8 24.61 -10.53 27.22
CA LEU A 8 25.38 -9.80 28.22
C LEU A 8 26.90 -10.01 28.08
N ASP A 9 27.32 -11.17 27.58
CA ASP A 9 28.71 -11.52 27.30
C ASP A 9 29.20 -10.93 25.96
N SER A 10 28.35 -10.23 25.21
CA SER A 10 28.73 -9.55 23.96
C SER A 10 29.02 -8.08 24.21
N ASP A 11 30.22 -7.60 23.87
CA ASP A 11 30.54 -6.17 23.96
C ASP A 11 29.84 -5.40 22.83
N GLY A 12 28.82 -4.60 23.18
CA GLY A 12 28.13 -3.72 22.23
C GLY A 12 26.93 -2.97 22.82
N PRO A 13 26.36 -1.99 22.07
CA PRO A 13 25.26 -1.14 22.55
C PRO A 13 24.02 -1.93 23.01
N LEU A 14 23.83 -3.13 22.45
CA LEU A 14 22.75 -4.04 22.82
C LEU A 14 22.93 -4.62 24.24
N ALA A 15 24.16 -4.88 24.67
CA ALA A 15 24.44 -5.40 26.02
C ALA A 15 24.27 -4.32 27.08
N GLU A 16 24.68 -3.08 26.80
CA GLU A 16 24.41 -1.93 27.67
C GLU A 16 22.90 -1.64 27.77
N LEU A 17 22.17 -1.65 26.64
CA LEU A 17 20.72 -1.47 26.62
C LEU A 17 19.99 -2.57 27.41
N VAL A 18 20.41 -3.83 27.24
CA VAL A 18 19.86 -4.98 27.98
C VAL A 18 20.19 -4.88 29.47
N ALA A 19 21.40 -4.46 29.84
CA ALA A 19 21.81 -4.27 31.22
C ALA A 19 21.03 -3.11 31.90
N ASP A 20 20.81 -1.98 31.22
CA ASP A 20 19.98 -0.87 31.73
C ASP A 20 18.51 -1.27 31.88
N ARG A 21 17.98 -2.01 30.92
CA ARG A 21 16.58 -2.49 30.95
C ARG A 21 16.34 -3.56 32.01
N LEU A 22 17.33 -4.42 32.29
CA LEU A 22 17.29 -5.39 33.39
C LEU A 22 17.32 -4.69 34.78
N ARG A 23 17.98 -3.52 34.89
CA ARG A 23 18.03 -2.72 36.12
C ARG A 23 16.73 -1.94 36.40
N GLY A 24 15.99 -1.56 35.35
CA GLY A 24 14.85 -0.63 35.45
C GLY A 24 13.44 -1.24 35.58
N GLY A 25 13.27 -2.54 35.32
CA GLY A 25 11.94 -3.18 35.29
C GLY A 25 11.07 -2.65 34.15
N GLN A 26 11.01 -3.37 33.02
CA GLN A 26 10.17 -2.97 31.89
C GLN A 26 8.69 -3.23 32.18
N SER A 27 7.98 -2.20 32.65
CA SER A 27 6.52 -2.20 32.65
C SER A 27 6.02 -0.99 31.86
N SER A 28 5.17 -1.24 30.86
CA SER A 28 4.38 -0.19 30.21
C SER A 28 3.00 -0.17 30.87
N PRO A 29 2.46 0.99 31.24
CA PRO A 29 1.08 1.08 31.74
C PRO A 29 0.03 0.84 30.64
N HIS A 30 0.45 0.84 29.36
CA HIS A 30 -0.44 0.79 28.21
C HIS A 30 -0.43 -0.55 27.48
N VAL A 31 0.71 -1.26 27.48
CA VAL A 31 0.86 -2.53 26.78
C VAL A 31 1.38 -3.63 27.71
N LYS A 32 1.01 -4.88 27.41
CA LYS A 32 1.54 -6.05 28.10
C LYS A 32 2.83 -6.52 27.42
N VAL A 33 3.93 -6.50 28.17
CA VAL A 33 5.23 -7.03 27.77
C VAL A 33 5.50 -8.31 28.55
N HIS A 34 5.86 -9.38 27.86
CA HIS A 34 6.19 -10.64 28.51
C HIS A 34 7.46 -10.46 29.38
N PRO A 35 7.52 -10.93 30.64
CA PRO A 35 8.64 -10.65 31.55
C PRO A 35 10.02 -11.13 31.09
N LYS A 36 10.06 -12.05 30.11
CA LYS A 36 11.29 -12.56 29.49
C LYS A 36 11.66 -11.86 28.17
N ASP A 37 10.87 -10.89 27.73
CA ASP A 37 11.08 -10.17 26.49
C ASP A 37 11.81 -8.84 26.73
N PHE A 38 13.11 -8.82 26.49
CA PHE A 38 13.96 -7.63 26.66
C PHE A 38 14.21 -6.89 25.34
N SER A 39 13.68 -7.43 24.24
CA SER A 39 13.94 -6.98 22.86
C SER A 39 12.91 -6.00 22.33
N VAL A 40 12.01 -5.51 23.19
CA VAL A 40 10.89 -4.66 22.80
C VAL A 40 11.39 -3.28 22.32
N PRO A 41 10.89 -2.75 21.18
CA PRO A 41 11.24 -1.41 20.71
C PRO A 41 10.86 -0.30 21.70
N ASP A 42 11.61 0.80 21.73
CA ASP A 42 11.40 1.88 22.71
C ASP A 42 10.04 2.59 22.58
N PHE A 43 9.50 2.70 21.36
CA PHE A 43 8.22 3.37 21.12
C PHE A 43 7.06 2.74 21.93
N VAL A 44 7.15 1.45 22.23
CA VAL A 44 6.14 0.69 22.98
C VAL A 44 5.94 1.20 24.41
N PHE A 45 6.95 1.87 24.97
CA PHE A 45 6.91 2.41 26.33
C PHE A 45 6.46 3.87 26.38
N GLN A 46 6.20 4.51 25.23
CA GLN A 46 5.69 5.87 25.15
C GLN A 46 4.18 5.92 25.47
N ASP A 47 3.66 7.12 25.72
CA ASP A 47 2.22 7.36 25.92
C ASP A 47 1.51 7.46 24.54
N PRO A 48 0.57 6.56 24.19
CA PRO A 48 -0.15 6.62 22.91
C PRO A 48 -0.96 7.90 22.70
N GLU A 49 -1.38 8.59 23.76
CA GLU A 49 -2.12 9.87 23.67
C GLU A 49 -1.20 11.06 23.36
N ARG A 50 0.12 10.90 23.52
CA ARG A 50 1.14 11.92 23.25
C ARG A 50 2.22 11.47 22.26
N PHE A 51 2.06 10.27 21.69
CA PHE A 51 3.01 9.72 20.74
C PHE A 51 3.13 10.62 19.52
N GLU A 52 4.38 10.94 19.19
CA GLU A 52 4.74 11.67 17.98
C GLU A 52 5.48 10.71 17.04
N PRO A 53 4.97 10.49 15.82
CA PRO A 53 5.59 9.60 14.86
C PRO A 53 6.91 10.16 14.37
N VAL A 54 7.84 9.26 14.06
CA VAL A 54 9.19 9.61 13.63
C VAL A 54 9.35 9.33 12.14
N LEU A 55 10.10 10.22 11.47
CA LEU A 55 10.69 9.92 10.17
C LEU A 55 11.86 8.95 10.40
N ASN A 56 11.75 7.73 9.87
CA ASN A 56 12.80 6.74 10.01
C ASN A 56 13.82 6.89 8.86
N ASN A 57 15.08 7.13 9.23
CA ASN A 57 16.22 7.18 8.30
C ASN A 57 17.17 5.97 8.47
N GLY A 58 16.77 4.97 9.26
CA GLY A 58 17.54 3.75 9.50
C GLY A 58 17.69 2.87 8.27
N TRP A 59 18.39 1.74 8.39
CA TRP A 59 18.76 0.88 7.25
C TRP A 59 17.54 0.46 6.41
N LEU A 60 16.47 0.03 7.08
CA LEU A 60 15.21 -0.39 6.46
C LEU A 60 14.47 0.78 5.79
N CYS A 61 14.92 2.02 5.95
CA CYS A 61 14.34 3.22 5.35
C CYS A 61 15.39 4.04 4.59
N LYS A 62 16.59 3.46 4.38
CA LYS A 62 17.64 4.11 3.61
C LYS A 62 17.11 4.35 2.20
N ASN A 63 17.03 5.62 1.81
CA ASN A 63 16.48 6.07 0.53
C ASN A 63 14.96 6.01 0.39
N ARG A 64 14.22 5.89 1.51
CA ARG A 64 12.76 5.79 1.58
C ARG A 64 12.19 6.83 2.52
N HIS A 65 10.97 7.29 2.25
CA HIS A 65 10.22 8.11 3.20
C HIS A 65 9.36 7.20 4.07
N CYS A 66 9.95 6.76 5.18
CA CYS A 66 9.24 5.98 6.19
C CYS A 66 8.72 6.93 7.26
N TRP A 67 7.39 7.11 7.32
CA TRP A 67 6.71 7.89 8.35
C TRP A 67 5.74 7.02 9.18
N GLY A 68 5.81 7.11 10.52
CA GLY A 68 4.92 6.36 11.42
C GLY A 68 5.61 5.74 12.65
N VAL A 69 5.20 4.51 12.98
CA VAL A 69 5.70 3.73 14.13
C VAL A 69 6.83 2.82 13.66
N TYR A 70 8.08 3.20 13.94
CA TYR A 70 9.24 2.42 13.55
C TYR A 70 10.25 2.24 14.68
N GLU A 71 11.03 1.17 14.54
CA GLU A 71 12.30 1.02 15.26
C GLU A 71 13.42 1.67 14.43
N LEU A 72 14.08 2.69 15.01
CA LEU A 72 15.08 3.52 14.31
C LEU A 72 16.33 2.73 13.86
N ASP A 73 16.61 1.58 14.50
CA ASP A 73 17.79 0.73 14.25
C ASP A 73 17.42 -0.71 13.83
N ALA A 74 16.37 -0.87 13.02
CA ALA A 74 15.87 -2.17 12.56
C ALA A 74 16.74 -2.79 11.45
N GLU A 75 17.96 -3.21 11.78
CA GLU A 75 18.77 -4.07 10.89
C GLU A 75 18.07 -5.43 10.65
N PRO A 76 18.22 -6.07 9.48
CA PRO A 76 17.53 -7.33 9.15
C PRO A 76 17.68 -8.42 10.22
N THR A 77 18.88 -8.53 10.81
CA THR A 77 19.16 -9.50 11.87
C THR A 77 18.36 -9.23 13.16
N ARG A 78 18.09 -7.96 13.47
CA ARG A 78 17.27 -7.55 14.62
C ARG A 78 15.80 -7.87 14.36
N ILE A 79 15.29 -7.61 13.16
CA ILE A 79 13.93 -7.97 12.76
C ILE A 79 13.71 -9.49 12.88
N MET A 80 14.64 -10.28 12.32
CA MET A 80 14.59 -11.75 12.42
C MET A 80 14.62 -12.24 13.86
N LYS A 81 15.52 -11.67 14.70
CA LYS A 81 15.59 -12.00 16.13
C LYS A 81 14.30 -11.63 16.85
N ARG A 82 13.75 -10.44 16.58
CA ARG A 82 12.49 -9.97 17.18
C ARG A 82 11.36 -10.91 16.83
N HIS A 83 11.19 -11.25 15.55
CA HIS A 83 10.20 -12.22 15.11
C HIS A 83 10.39 -13.58 15.81
N SER A 84 11.64 -14.04 15.90
CA SER A 84 11.98 -15.31 16.53
C SER A 84 11.67 -15.34 18.03
N VAL A 85 11.79 -14.22 18.73
CA VAL A 85 11.40 -14.09 20.14
C VAL A 85 9.88 -14.06 20.26
N THR A 86 9.22 -13.27 19.40
CA THR A 86 7.78 -13.05 19.52
C THR A 86 6.94 -14.27 19.21
N GLN A 87 7.37 -15.14 18.28
CA GLN A 87 6.62 -16.36 17.91
C GLN A 87 6.50 -17.36 19.07
N PHE A 88 7.37 -17.30 20.08
CA PHE A 88 7.31 -18.21 21.23
C PHE A 88 6.69 -17.58 22.47
N MET A 89 6.83 -16.27 22.63
CA MET A 89 6.39 -15.54 23.83
C MET A 89 4.97 -14.96 23.70
N TYR A 90 4.50 -14.73 22.48
CA TYR A 90 3.19 -14.10 22.23
C TYR A 90 2.27 -14.97 21.36
N ASP A 91 2.30 -16.29 21.58
CA ASP A 91 1.47 -17.25 20.84
C ASP A 91 0.18 -17.65 21.59
N GLY A 92 -0.13 -16.96 22.68
CA GLY A 92 -1.33 -17.20 23.47
C GLY A 92 -1.26 -18.41 24.42
N ARG A 93 -0.14 -19.13 24.50
CA ARG A 93 0.04 -20.21 25.51
C ARG A 93 0.11 -19.65 26.93
N ASP A 94 0.73 -18.49 27.11
CA ASP A 94 0.73 -17.77 28.38
C ASP A 94 -0.46 -16.79 28.42
N PRO A 95 -1.37 -16.89 29.42
CA PRO A 95 -2.56 -16.05 29.49
C PRO A 95 -2.23 -14.55 29.47
N GLY A 96 -2.81 -13.84 28.49
CA GLY A 96 -2.63 -12.40 28.32
C GLY A 96 -1.45 -11.98 27.44
N TYR A 97 -0.76 -12.93 26.79
CA TYR A 97 0.29 -12.69 25.79
C TYR A 97 -0.10 -13.32 24.44
N ASP A 98 -1.26 -12.92 23.91
CA ASP A 98 -1.78 -13.33 22.60
C ASP A 98 -1.40 -12.37 21.48
N LYS A 99 -0.85 -11.19 21.82
CA LYS A 99 -0.42 -10.16 20.87
C LYS A 99 0.92 -9.57 21.27
N VAL A 100 1.77 -9.33 20.28
CA VAL A 100 3.05 -8.64 20.49
C VAL A 100 2.82 -7.18 20.95
N PRO A 101 3.70 -6.61 21.78
CA PRO A 101 3.55 -5.26 22.32
C PRO A 101 3.39 -4.17 21.25
N GLU A 102 4.05 -4.33 20.11
CA GLU A 102 3.97 -3.40 18.98
C GLU A 102 2.57 -3.31 18.39
N VAL A 103 1.91 -4.46 18.22
CA VAL A 103 0.52 -4.52 17.74
C VAL A 103 -0.42 -3.91 18.78
N GLN A 104 -0.21 -4.19 20.07
CA GLN A 104 -1.00 -3.59 21.15
C GLN A 104 -0.88 -2.07 21.14
N PHE A 105 0.34 -1.54 21.00
CA PHE A 105 0.60 -0.10 20.93
C PHE A 105 -0.11 0.56 19.74
N VAL A 106 0.04 -0.03 18.56
CA VAL A 106 -0.60 0.50 17.34
C VAL A 106 -2.12 0.44 17.42
N GLU A 107 -2.70 -0.59 18.02
CA GLU A 107 -4.16 -0.66 18.28
C GLU A 107 -4.64 0.51 19.17
N LEU A 108 -3.82 0.99 20.11
CA LEU A 108 -4.13 2.18 20.90
C LEU A 108 -4.10 3.46 20.06
N LEU A 109 -3.12 3.62 19.17
CA LEU A 109 -3.07 4.73 18.21
C LEU A 109 -4.29 4.71 17.28
N MET A 110 -4.63 3.54 16.73
CA MET A 110 -5.82 3.34 15.91
C MET A 110 -7.11 3.72 16.65
N LYS A 111 -7.23 3.31 17.93
CA LYS A 111 -8.39 3.65 18.77
C LYS A 111 -8.49 5.15 19.02
N ARG A 112 -7.37 5.81 19.31
CA ARG A 112 -7.28 7.27 19.45
C ARG A 112 -7.71 7.96 18.16
N LYS A 113 -7.16 7.52 17.02
CA LYS A 113 -7.47 8.06 15.69
C LYS A 113 -8.94 7.95 15.35
N LEU A 114 -9.53 6.76 15.49
CA LEU A 114 -10.95 6.54 15.22
C LEU A 114 -11.85 7.39 16.12
N ARG A 115 -11.48 7.60 17.40
CA ARG A 115 -12.22 8.49 18.30
C ARG A 115 -12.23 9.92 17.76
N LEU A 116 -11.07 10.45 17.35
CA LEU A 116 -10.95 11.81 16.82
C LEU A 116 -11.70 11.98 15.49
N MET A 117 -11.57 11.01 14.57
CA MET A 117 -12.29 11.04 13.29
C MET A 117 -13.82 11.01 13.49
N ARG A 118 -14.32 10.16 14.39
CA ARG A 118 -15.75 10.08 14.70
C ARG A 118 -16.32 11.38 15.25
N GLN A 119 -15.54 12.13 16.03
CA GLN A 119 -15.94 13.44 16.54
C GLN A 119 -16.09 14.47 15.41
N ASN A 120 -15.30 14.34 14.34
CA ASN A 120 -15.35 15.23 13.18
C ASN A 120 -16.28 14.75 12.05
N LEU A 121 -16.82 13.53 12.13
CA LEU A 121 -17.53 12.89 11.00
C LEU A 121 -18.69 13.73 10.46
N ARG A 122 -19.52 14.31 11.34
CA ARG A 122 -20.65 15.16 10.94
C ARG A 122 -20.22 16.38 10.12
N ASN A 123 -19.00 16.86 10.35
CA ASN A 123 -18.47 18.02 9.63
C ASN A 123 -18.00 17.66 8.22
N VAL A 124 -17.79 16.37 7.91
CA VAL A 124 -17.25 15.93 6.61
C VAL A 124 -18.25 15.17 5.74
N GLU A 125 -19.41 14.75 6.28
CA GLU A 125 -20.41 13.97 5.54
C GLU A 125 -20.89 14.65 4.24
N HIS A 126 -20.97 15.99 4.23
CA HIS A 126 -21.35 16.74 3.04
C HIS A 126 -20.34 16.57 1.88
N LEU A 127 -19.05 16.42 2.22
CA LEU A 127 -17.97 16.21 1.26
C LEU A 127 -18.05 14.84 0.57
N PHE A 128 -18.77 13.86 1.12
CA PHE A 128 -18.90 12.52 0.53
C PHE A 128 -19.61 12.52 -0.82
N ARG A 129 -20.35 13.59 -1.13
CA ARG A 129 -21.03 13.79 -2.42
C ARG A 129 -20.34 14.81 -3.31
N GLN A 130 -19.28 15.45 -2.83
CA GLN A 130 -18.53 16.42 -3.61
C GLN A 130 -17.37 15.77 -4.35
N ASP A 131 -17.06 16.30 -5.52
CA ASP A 131 -15.92 15.88 -6.31
C ASP A 131 -14.67 16.63 -5.84
N MET A 132 -13.61 15.89 -5.59
CA MET A 132 -12.30 16.37 -5.16
C MET A 132 -11.32 16.26 -6.31
N ILE A 133 -10.57 17.34 -6.54
CA ILE A 133 -9.45 17.36 -7.48
C ILE A 133 -8.18 17.08 -6.69
N LEU A 134 -7.48 16.02 -7.07
CA LEU A 134 -6.27 15.53 -6.42
C LEU A 134 -5.08 15.55 -7.38
N ASP A 135 -3.92 15.92 -6.85
CA ASP A 135 -2.62 15.61 -7.46
C ASP A 135 -2.00 14.43 -6.72
N ILE A 136 -1.44 13.46 -7.43
CA ILE A 136 -0.55 12.44 -6.88
C ILE A 136 0.81 12.54 -7.56
N GLU A 137 1.89 12.43 -6.80
CA GLU A 137 3.25 12.42 -7.34
C GLU A 137 4.19 11.50 -6.56
N LEU A 138 5.21 10.96 -7.23
CA LEU A 138 6.31 10.28 -6.56
C LEU A 138 7.16 11.28 -5.78
N GLU A 139 7.44 10.97 -4.51
CA GLU A 139 8.22 11.85 -3.64
C GLU A 139 9.67 11.99 -4.09
N ASP A 140 10.19 13.22 -4.06
CA ASP A 140 11.59 13.55 -4.37
C ASP A 140 12.14 13.08 -5.73
N ILE A 141 11.24 12.77 -6.68
CA ILE A 141 11.62 12.44 -8.06
C ILE A 141 11.62 13.67 -8.97
N LYS A 142 12.70 13.83 -9.75
CA LYS A 142 12.87 14.87 -10.77
C LYS A 142 13.30 14.26 -12.12
N PRO A 143 12.63 14.63 -13.23
CA PRO A 143 11.46 15.50 -13.33
C PRO A 143 10.23 14.88 -12.64
N ARG A 144 9.25 15.73 -12.30
CA ARG A 144 8.05 15.36 -11.56
C ARG A 144 7.32 14.22 -12.30
N THR A 145 7.11 13.08 -11.63
CA THR A 145 6.22 12.00 -12.10
C THR A 145 4.91 12.10 -11.34
N TRP A 146 3.83 12.48 -12.02
CA TRP A 146 2.59 12.91 -11.37
C TRP A 146 1.34 12.74 -12.22
N ARG A 147 0.18 12.79 -11.57
CA ARG A 147 -1.15 12.73 -12.18
C ARG A 147 -2.09 13.71 -11.48
N ARG A 148 -3.01 14.32 -12.22
CA ARG A 148 -4.16 15.06 -11.69
C ARG A 148 -5.44 14.35 -12.06
N PHE A 149 -6.30 14.16 -11.08
CA PHE A 149 -7.53 13.41 -11.26
C PHE A 149 -8.64 13.91 -10.34
N GLN A 150 -9.88 13.66 -10.74
CA GLN A 150 -11.09 13.96 -10.01
C GLN A 150 -11.70 12.66 -9.48
N VAL A 151 -12.12 12.66 -8.23
CA VAL A 151 -12.87 11.56 -7.60
C VAL A 151 -13.88 12.10 -6.58
N SER A 152 -14.93 11.34 -6.30
CA SER A 152 -15.83 11.68 -5.19
C SER A 152 -15.13 11.56 -3.84
N GLY A 153 -15.34 12.52 -2.93
CA GLY A 153 -14.87 12.43 -1.54
C GLY A 153 -15.44 11.23 -0.77
N GLY A 154 -16.52 10.61 -1.27
CA GLY A 154 -17.14 9.41 -0.71
C GLY A 154 -16.55 8.08 -1.22
N ILE A 155 -15.49 8.10 -2.04
CA ILE A 155 -14.73 6.90 -2.40
C ILE A 155 -14.02 6.34 -1.15
N THR A 156 -14.03 5.01 -0.98
CA THR A 156 -13.26 4.38 0.11
C THR A 156 -11.77 4.38 -0.22
N LEU A 157 -10.89 4.36 0.78
CA LEU A 157 -9.44 4.31 0.54
C LEU A 157 -9.03 3.04 -0.21
N THR A 158 -9.68 1.90 0.06
CA THR A 158 -9.46 0.65 -0.67
C THR A 158 -9.87 0.76 -2.15
N THR A 159 -11.03 1.36 -2.46
CA THR A 159 -11.44 1.58 -3.85
C THR A 159 -10.56 2.62 -4.54
N LEU A 160 -10.14 3.67 -3.83
CA LEU A 160 -9.18 4.66 -4.34
C LEU A 160 -7.86 3.98 -4.73
N HIS A 161 -7.26 3.19 -3.84
CA HIS A 161 -6.06 2.41 -4.14
C HIS A 161 -6.27 1.48 -5.36
N ASP A 162 -7.24 0.56 -5.25
CA ASP A 162 -7.37 -0.56 -6.19
C ASP A 162 -7.88 -0.14 -7.57
N LYS A 163 -8.86 0.78 -7.61
CA LYS A 163 -9.55 1.15 -8.87
C LYS A 163 -9.02 2.41 -9.51
N VAL A 164 -8.33 3.26 -8.75
CA VAL A 164 -7.86 4.56 -9.24
C VAL A 164 -6.35 4.62 -9.21
N LEU A 165 -5.71 4.64 -8.05
CA LEU A 165 -4.29 4.96 -7.92
C LEU A 165 -3.37 3.95 -8.62
N VAL A 166 -3.57 2.65 -8.38
CA VAL A 166 -2.76 1.59 -9.00
C VAL A 166 -2.79 1.67 -10.53
N PRO A 167 -3.96 1.63 -11.20
CA PRO A 167 -4.02 1.75 -12.66
C PRO A 167 -3.59 3.14 -13.18
N LEU A 168 -3.90 4.22 -12.45
CA LEU A 168 -3.52 5.60 -12.81
C LEU A 168 -1.99 5.79 -12.83
N MET A 169 -1.28 5.12 -11.92
CA MET A 169 0.17 5.11 -11.84
C MET A 169 0.81 4.02 -12.72
N GLY A 170 0.01 3.19 -13.40
CA GLY A 170 0.51 2.14 -14.30
C GLY A 170 1.05 0.90 -13.58
N PHE A 171 0.76 0.72 -12.30
CA PHE A 171 1.13 -0.45 -11.50
C PHE A 171 0.13 -1.61 -11.66
N VAL A 172 0.47 -2.78 -11.14
CA VAL A 172 -0.35 -3.99 -11.29
C VAL A 172 -1.27 -4.19 -10.08
N ARG A 173 -2.58 -4.24 -10.34
CA ARG A 173 -3.59 -4.50 -9.31
C ARG A 173 -3.42 -5.86 -8.64
N ASN A 174 -3.77 -5.91 -7.35
CA ASN A 174 -3.68 -7.11 -6.51
C ASN A 174 -2.25 -7.69 -6.43
N TYR A 175 -1.21 -6.87 -6.61
CA TYR A 175 0.16 -7.38 -6.58
C TYR A 175 0.81 -7.15 -5.22
N HIS A 176 0.93 -5.87 -4.86
CA HIS A 176 1.59 -5.46 -3.65
C HIS A 176 0.63 -4.91 -2.61
N THR A 177 1.13 -4.82 -1.38
CA THR A 177 0.45 -4.11 -0.30
C THR A 177 0.58 -2.60 -0.45
N TRP A 178 -0.17 -1.86 0.35
CA TRP A 178 -0.23 -0.41 0.30
C TRP A 178 -0.62 0.16 1.66
N GLN A 179 -0.23 1.41 1.89
CA GLN A 179 -0.68 2.18 3.04
C GLN A 179 -0.94 3.64 2.68
N MET A 180 -1.88 4.25 3.42
CA MET A 180 -2.11 5.69 3.43
C MET A 180 -1.96 6.24 4.84
N TYR A 181 -1.56 7.49 4.96
CA TYR A 181 -1.40 8.16 6.26
C TYR A 181 -1.47 9.69 6.11
N ASP A 182 -1.87 10.38 7.18
CA ASP A 182 -2.10 11.83 7.18
C ASP A 182 -1.02 12.63 7.94
N HIS A 183 0.12 12.00 8.22
CA HIS A 183 1.25 12.61 8.90
C HIS A 183 1.00 13.13 10.33
N SER A 184 -0.05 12.66 11.02
CA SER A 184 -0.41 13.18 12.36
C SER A 184 0.05 12.34 13.57
N ASP A 185 -0.38 11.08 13.70
CA ASP A 185 -0.32 10.33 14.98
C ASP A 185 0.23 8.90 14.85
N GLY A 186 0.81 8.56 13.70
CA GLY A 186 1.38 7.26 13.40
C GLY A 186 0.37 6.19 13.01
N ALA A 187 -0.94 6.46 13.07
CA ALA A 187 -1.94 5.56 12.53
C ALA A 187 -1.92 5.59 10.99
N THR A 188 -2.02 4.41 10.38
CA THR A 188 -2.05 4.24 8.92
C THR A 188 -3.32 3.47 8.51
N TRP A 189 -3.68 3.56 7.24
CA TRP A 189 -4.79 2.83 6.62
C TRP A 189 -4.26 1.91 5.53
N GLY A 190 -4.90 0.77 5.37
CA GLY A 190 -4.56 -0.20 4.35
C GLY A 190 -5.56 -1.34 4.32
N ALA A 191 -5.18 -2.44 3.69
CA ALA A 191 -5.95 -3.68 3.78
C ALA A 191 -5.54 -4.45 5.05
N ALA A 192 -6.44 -4.50 6.05
CA ALA A 192 -6.15 -5.05 7.38
C ALA A 192 -5.68 -6.52 7.37
N ASP A 193 -6.09 -7.29 6.35
CA ASP A 193 -5.80 -8.72 6.20
C ASP A 193 -5.03 -9.01 4.89
N SER A 194 -4.12 -8.12 4.49
CA SER A 194 -3.31 -8.30 3.27
C SER A 194 -2.33 -9.49 3.40
N SER A 195 -2.35 -10.42 2.44
CA SER A 195 -1.35 -11.49 2.32
C SER A 195 -0.03 -11.04 1.68
N ALA A 196 0.00 -9.82 1.11
CA ALA A 196 1.18 -9.28 0.42
C ALA A 196 2.28 -8.73 1.36
N VAL A 197 2.12 -8.84 2.69
CA VAL A 197 3.09 -8.32 3.66
C VAL A 197 4.02 -9.45 4.11
N ASP A 198 5.28 -9.39 3.69
CA ASP A 198 6.33 -10.27 4.20
C ASP A 198 6.74 -9.86 5.62
N MET A 199 7.05 -10.84 6.46
CA MET A 199 7.68 -10.69 7.77
C MET A 199 8.84 -9.69 7.79
N MET A 200 9.69 -9.67 6.77
CA MET A 200 10.83 -8.75 6.70
C MET A 200 10.40 -7.28 6.59
N HIS A 201 9.21 -7.03 6.05
CA HIS A 201 8.65 -5.70 5.88
C HIS A 201 7.61 -5.37 6.97
N MET A 202 7.25 -6.29 7.87
CA MET A 202 6.30 -6.02 8.96
C MET A 202 6.63 -4.77 9.80
N PRO A 203 7.90 -4.51 10.17
CA PRO A 203 8.27 -3.26 10.85
C PRO A 203 8.03 -2.00 10.01
N LEU A 204 7.94 -2.12 8.68
CA LEU A 204 7.58 -1.02 7.79
C LEU A 204 6.06 -0.79 7.70
N ASN A 205 5.23 -1.77 8.10
CA ASN A 205 3.77 -1.74 7.93
C ASN A 205 3.06 -1.01 9.08
N GLY A 206 3.80 -0.40 10.00
CA GLY A 206 3.22 0.07 11.26
C GLY A 206 2.50 -1.02 12.05
N TYR A 207 2.82 -2.32 11.82
CA TYR A 207 2.26 -3.52 12.48
C TYR A 207 0.76 -3.80 12.29
N LYS A 208 -0.09 -2.78 12.22
CA LYS A 208 -1.53 -2.84 11.97
C LYS A 208 -1.99 -1.57 11.27
N THR A 209 -3.07 -1.69 10.50
CA THR A 209 -3.68 -0.59 9.76
C THR A 209 -5.16 -0.47 10.09
N LEU A 210 -5.68 0.76 10.04
CA LEU A 210 -7.11 1.03 9.99
C LEU A 210 -7.71 0.52 8.67
N PRO A 211 -8.97 0.05 8.68
CA PRO A 211 -9.60 -0.53 7.50
C PRO A 211 -9.86 0.54 6.43
N GLY A 212 -9.13 0.46 5.32
CA GLY A 212 -9.28 1.36 4.18
C GLY A 212 -10.64 1.23 3.49
N GLU A 213 -11.29 0.07 3.58
CA GLU A 213 -12.62 -0.21 3.01
C GLU A 213 -13.76 0.46 3.78
N ALA A 214 -13.50 0.84 5.03
CA ALA A 214 -14.47 1.54 5.89
C ALA A 214 -14.21 3.05 5.99
N THR A 215 -13.09 3.54 5.44
CA THR A 215 -12.68 4.95 5.53
C THR A 215 -12.88 5.63 4.18
N LYS A 216 -13.52 6.80 4.16
CA LYS A 216 -13.72 7.62 2.97
C LYS A 216 -12.58 8.62 2.78
N LEU A 217 -12.31 8.98 1.53
CA LEU A 217 -11.28 9.97 1.17
C LEU A 217 -11.47 11.30 1.90
N ALA A 218 -12.70 11.82 1.96
CA ALA A 218 -12.97 13.11 2.60
C ALA A 218 -12.79 13.10 4.13
N GLU A 219 -12.66 11.94 4.75
CA GLU A 219 -12.29 11.86 6.17
C GLU A 219 -10.79 12.17 6.35
N MET A 220 -9.97 11.95 5.32
CA MET A 220 -8.53 12.22 5.30
C MET A 220 -8.21 13.63 4.81
N LEU A 221 -8.83 14.05 3.70
CA LEU A 221 -8.54 15.32 3.02
C LEU A 221 -9.79 16.21 2.98
N GLN A 222 -9.73 17.33 3.70
CA GLN A 222 -10.89 18.20 3.93
C GLN A 222 -10.68 19.64 3.44
N ILE A 223 -9.43 20.10 3.35
CA ILE A 223 -9.09 21.49 3.06
C ILE A 223 -8.11 21.52 1.88
N PRO A 224 -8.40 22.26 0.79
CA PRO A 224 -7.45 22.43 -0.30
C PRO A 224 -6.05 22.86 0.19
N GLY A 225 -5.02 22.21 -0.31
CA GLY A 225 -3.63 22.35 0.12
C GLY A 225 -3.17 21.29 1.14
N THR A 226 -4.09 20.55 1.79
CA THR A 226 -3.70 19.43 2.67
C THR A 226 -3.23 18.23 1.87
N THR A 227 -2.35 17.43 2.49
CA THR A 227 -1.71 16.28 1.87
C THR A 227 -1.92 15.00 2.69
N MET A 228 -1.83 13.86 2.03
CA MET A 228 -1.68 12.55 2.65
C MET A 228 -0.60 11.74 1.92
N GLY A 229 0.12 10.90 2.65
CA GLY A 229 1.07 9.96 2.08
C GLY A 229 0.36 8.71 1.53
N TYR A 230 0.90 8.17 0.44
CA TYR A 230 0.49 6.90 -0.15
C TYR A 230 1.73 6.07 -0.50
N MET A 231 1.95 5.00 0.25
CA MET A 231 3.00 4.03 -0.03
C MET A 231 2.41 2.85 -0.79
N TYR A 232 3.02 2.51 -1.92
CA TYR A 232 2.73 1.32 -2.70
C TYR A 232 3.97 0.44 -2.74
N ASP A 233 3.78 -0.88 -2.60
CA ASP A 233 4.84 -1.88 -2.54
C ASP A 233 5.78 -1.66 -1.36
N MET A 234 5.71 -2.54 -0.36
CA MET A 234 6.57 -2.43 0.83
C MET A 234 8.02 -2.88 0.61
N GLY A 235 8.29 -3.66 -0.45
CA GLY A 235 9.65 -4.02 -0.82
C GLY A 235 10.35 -2.82 -1.43
N ASP A 236 9.78 -2.30 -2.52
CA ASP A 236 10.33 -1.14 -3.22
C ASP A 236 10.08 0.19 -2.51
N HIS A 237 8.98 0.31 -1.78
CA HIS A 237 8.52 1.48 -1.02
C HIS A 237 8.30 2.71 -1.90
N TRP A 238 7.47 2.56 -2.92
CA TRP A 238 7.07 3.67 -3.79
C TRP A 238 6.17 4.64 -3.00
N SER A 239 6.80 5.67 -2.43
CA SER A 239 6.11 6.70 -1.65
C SER A 239 5.63 7.83 -2.56
N HIS A 240 4.39 8.22 -2.33
CA HIS A 240 3.71 9.26 -3.07
C HIS A 240 3.09 10.26 -2.10
N ILE A 241 3.04 11.52 -2.52
CA ILE A 241 2.21 12.54 -1.88
C ILE A 241 0.95 12.73 -2.70
N ILE A 242 -0.20 12.67 -2.03
CA ILE A 242 -1.50 13.04 -2.59
C ILE A 242 -1.92 14.38 -2.00
N THR A 243 -2.13 15.38 -2.85
CA THR A 243 -2.52 16.73 -2.46
C THR A 243 -3.96 17.00 -2.88
N LEU A 244 -4.77 17.52 -1.97
CA LEU A 244 -6.09 18.05 -2.30
C LEU A 244 -5.95 19.42 -2.96
N VAL A 245 -6.21 19.50 -4.27
CA VAL A 245 -6.09 20.74 -5.04
C VAL A 245 -7.36 21.59 -4.90
N GLY A 246 -8.53 20.96 -4.87
CA GLY A 246 -9.80 21.66 -4.78
C GLY A 246 -10.97 20.72 -4.53
N ILE A 247 -12.08 21.30 -4.09
CA ILE A 247 -13.36 20.61 -3.89
C ILE A 247 -14.39 21.35 -4.73
N LEU A 248 -15.06 20.64 -5.63
CA LEU A 248 -16.10 21.21 -6.46
C LEU A 248 -17.37 21.46 -5.64
N PRO A 249 -18.14 22.52 -5.94
CA PRO A 249 -19.49 22.70 -5.38
C PRO A 249 -20.37 21.46 -5.60
N ALA A 250 -21.37 21.27 -4.73
CA ALA A 250 -22.25 20.10 -4.80
C ALA A 250 -23.03 20.04 -6.14
N GLU A 251 -23.35 21.20 -6.70
CA GLU A 251 -24.10 21.37 -7.96
C GLU A 251 -23.26 20.97 -9.19
N GLU A 252 -21.94 21.11 -9.10
CA GLU A 252 -20.98 20.72 -10.14
C GLU A 252 -20.48 19.29 -9.96
N SER A 253 -20.72 18.70 -8.78
CA SER A 253 -20.23 17.38 -8.42
C SER A 253 -21.06 16.27 -9.08
N THR A 254 -20.38 15.44 -9.87
CA THR A 254 -21.01 14.35 -10.61
C THR A 254 -20.77 12.99 -9.97
N GLY A 255 -19.78 12.90 -9.08
CA GLY A 255 -19.26 11.68 -8.49
C GLY A 255 -18.30 10.93 -9.40
N ARG A 256 -18.00 11.44 -10.61
CA ARG A 256 -17.23 10.70 -11.62
C ARG A 256 -15.74 10.66 -11.26
N CYS A 257 -15.09 9.55 -11.63
CA CYS A 257 -13.65 9.43 -11.63
C CYS A 257 -13.12 9.86 -12.99
N LEU A 258 -12.31 10.92 -13.05
CA LEU A 258 -11.75 11.46 -14.29
C LEU A 258 -10.24 11.67 -14.13
N VAL A 259 -9.46 11.20 -15.09
CA VAL A 259 -8.04 11.57 -15.20
C VAL A 259 -7.97 12.85 -16.02
N LEU A 260 -7.36 13.89 -15.47
CA LEU A 260 -7.38 15.25 -16.03
C LEU A 260 -6.04 15.59 -16.70
N ASP A 261 -4.93 15.19 -16.08
CA ASP A 261 -3.59 15.50 -16.58
C ASP A 261 -2.53 14.57 -15.95
N GLY A 262 -1.30 14.62 -16.44
CA GLY A 262 -0.15 13.98 -15.83
C GLY A 262 1.08 14.00 -16.72
N ALA A 263 2.21 13.61 -16.14
CA ALA A 263 3.44 13.45 -16.90
C ALA A 263 4.33 12.36 -16.29
N MET A 264 5.20 11.83 -17.15
CA MET A 264 6.19 10.79 -16.88
C MET A 264 5.58 9.43 -16.49
N ALA A 265 6.24 8.36 -16.91
CA ALA A 265 5.93 7.01 -16.43
C ALA A 265 6.41 6.81 -14.98
N CYS A 266 5.69 5.99 -14.24
CA CYS A 266 6.16 5.45 -12.97
C CYS A 266 7.18 4.32 -13.22
N PRO A 267 8.02 4.00 -12.23
CA PRO A 267 8.91 2.85 -12.31
C PRO A 267 8.17 1.56 -12.73
N PRO A 268 8.81 0.66 -13.49
CA PRO A 268 8.27 -0.68 -13.71
C PRO A 268 8.02 -1.45 -12.42
N GLU A 269 7.06 -2.37 -12.44
CA GLU A 269 6.81 -3.31 -11.33
C GLU A 269 8.02 -4.17 -11.01
N ASP A 270 8.32 -4.31 -9.72
CA ASP A 270 9.54 -4.93 -9.16
C ASP A 270 10.85 -4.39 -9.75
N SER A 271 10.77 -3.31 -10.54
CA SER A 271 11.84 -2.54 -11.19
C SER A 271 13.13 -3.32 -11.47
N ASN A 272 12.97 -4.53 -12.04
CA ASN A 272 14.05 -5.48 -12.24
C ASN A 272 15.15 -4.80 -13.05
N GLY A 273 16.36 -4.71 -12.47
CA GLY A 273 17.53 -4.08 -13.11
C GLY A 273 17.87 -2.66 -12.65
N LEU A 274 17.08 -2.02 -11.78
CA LEU A 274 17.43 -0.67 -11.27
C LEU A 274 18.58 -0.66 -10.25
N GLY A 275 18.85 -1.80 -9.58
CA GLY A 275 19.91 -1.95 -8.58
C GLY A 275 19.63 -1.13 -7.32
N ASP A 276 19.40 -1.82 -6.20
CA ASP A 276 18.79 -1.29 -4.97
C ASP A 276 17.31 -0.84 -5.15
N MET A 277 16.50 -1.01 -4.11
CA MET A 277 15.05 -0.75 -4.10
C MET A 277 14.71 0.73 -3.81
N GLY A 278 13.66 1.26 -4.43
CA GLY A 278 13.00 2.53 -4.07
C GLY A 278 13.38 3.82 -4.82
N LEU A 279 13.00 4.96 -4.24
CA LEU A 279 12.97 6.27 -4.91
C LEU A 279 14.36 6.77 -5.36
N GLN A 280 15.40 6.70 -4.52
CA GLN A 280 16.72 7.21 -4.93
C GLN A 280 17.40 6.39 -6.02
N PRO A 281 17.41 5.04 -5.99
CA PRO A 281 17.85 4.24 -7.13
C PRO A 281 17.13 4.61 -8.42
N TYR A 282 15.80 4.77 -8.35
CA TYR A 282 15.02 5.23 -9.49
C TYR A 282 15.44 6.62 -9.97
N GLN A 283 15.65 7.60 -9.08
CA GLN A 283 16.16 8.92 -9.44
C GLN A 283 17.52 8.87 -10.15
N LYS A 284 18.44 8.02 -9.67
CA LYS A 284 19.76 7.82 -10.30
C LYS A 284 19.61 7.21 -11.69
N PHE A 285 18.74 6.22 -11.85
CA PHE A 285 18.42 5.63 -13.14
C PHE A 285 17.83 6.67 -14.10
N LEU A 286 16.79 7.38 -13.66
CA LEU A 286 16.12 8.41 -14.44
C LEU A 286 17.10 9.50 -14.91
N THR A 287 17.99 9.95 -14.02
CA THR A 287 19.06 10.91 -14.35
C THR A 287 19.97 10.39 -15.47
N LYS A 288 20.36 9.10 -15.44
CA LYS A 288 21.18 8.48 -16.48
C LYS A 288 20.43 8.38 -17.82
N VAL A 289 19.17 7.98 -17.78
CA VAL A 289 18.30 7.86 -18.98
C VAL A 289 18.11 9.23 -19.62
N LEU A 290 17.77 10.25 -18.85
CA LEU A 290 17.55 11.61 -19.36
C LEU A 290 18.83 12.23 -19.92
N LYS A 291 19.98 11.98 -19.28
CA LYS A 291 21.28 12.41 -19.81
C LYS A 291 21.59 11.75 -21.16
N ALA A 292 21.30 10.44 -21.29
CA ALA A 292 21.49 9.73 -22.56
C ALA A 292 20.51 10.22 -23.65
N LYS A 293 19.25 10.50 -23.31
CA LYS A 293 18.23 11.00 -24.25
C LYS A 293 18.61 12.35 -24.86
N ARG A 294 19.24 13.24 -24.08
CA ARG A 294 19.73 14.55 -24.54
C ARG A 294 20.95 14.46 -25.46
N GLY A 295 21.70 13.37 -25.39
CA GLY A 295 22.90 13.17 -26.20
C GLY A 295 22.58 12.93 -27.68
N THR A 296 23.34 13.57 -28.57
CA THR A 296 23.13 13.46 -30.02
C THR A 296 23.96 12.34 -30.67
N SER A 297 24.97 11.82 -29.96
CA SER A 297 25.89 10.81 -30.49
C SER A 297 25.21 9.45 -30.67
N HIS A 298 25.74 8.63 -31.58
CA HIS A 298 25.29 7.24 -31.74
C HIS A 298 25.44 6.43 -30.45
N ARG A 299 26.49 6.71 -29.67
CA ARG A 299 26.74 6.08 -28.36
C ARG A 299 25.64 6.44 -27.36
N ASP A 300 25.20 7.69 -27.32
CA ASP A 300 24.15 8.13 -26.39
C ASP A 300 22.79 7.54 -26.76
N LYS A 301 22.44 7.52 -28.06
CA LYS A 301 21.22 6.87 -28.55
C LYS A 301 21.19 5.37 -28.24
N ARG A 302 22.33 4.68 -28.38
CA ARG A 302 22.46 3.27 -27.97
C ARG A 302 22.27 3.14 -26.46
N LYS A 303 22.98 3.94 -25.67
CA LYS A 303 22.88 3.93 -24.20
C LYS A 303 21.47 4.20 -23.69
N TYR A 304 20.74 5.12 -24.32
CA TYR A 304 19.34 5.38 -23.99
C TYR A 304 18.49 4.13 -24.17
N ARG A 305 18.57 3.48 -25.34
CA ARG A 305 17.83 2.24 -25.62
C ARG A 305 18.19 1.12 -24.66
N ASP A 306 19.48 0.94 -24.38
CA ASP A 306 19.95 -0.12 -23.49
C ASP A 306 19.46 0.09 -22.05
N LEU A 307 19.48 1.34 -21.55
CA LEU A 307 18.94 1.66 -20.22
C LEU A 307 17.42 1.45 -20.16
N CYS A 308 16.68 1.91 -21.16
CA CYS A 308 15.23 1.69 -21.26
C CYS A 308 14.87 0.20 -21.34
N ALA A 309 15.61 -0.60 -22.11
CA ALA A 309 15.40 -2.05 -22.20
C ALA A 309 15.80 -2.80 -20.93
N SER A 310 16.73 -2.25 -20.14
CA SER A 310 17.13 -2.86 -18.86
C SER A 310 16.09 -2.66 -17.75
N ALA A 311 15.23 -1.65 -17.85
CA ALA A 311 14.14 -1.44 -16.90
C ALA A 311 12.91 -2.21 -17.38
N SER A 312 12.58 -3.27 -16.65
CA SER A 312 11.47 -4.16 -16.98
C SER A 312 10.65 -4.48 -15.74
N GLY A 313 9.42 -4.91 -15.97
CA GLY A 313 8.46 -5.25 -14.92
C GLY A 313 7.24 -5.91 -15.52
N LEU A 314 6.36 -6.44 -14.68
CA LEU A 314 5.15 -7.14 -15.14
C LEU A 314 4.25 -6.26 -16.01
N ASN A 315 4.20 -4.96 -15.72
CA ASN A 315 3.50 -3.92 -16.50
C ASN A 315 4.22 -3.48 -17.79
N TYR A 316 5.47 -3.92 -18.02
CA TYR A 316 6.28 -3.66 -19.20
C TYR A 316 6.75 -4.96 -19.90
N LYS A 317 6.03 -6.07 -19.71
CA LYS A 317 6.41 -7.37 -20.31
C LYS A 317 6.39 -7.37 -21.85
N ASP A 318 5.48 -6.59 -22.45
CA ASP A 318 5.24 -6.55 -23.91
C ASP A 318 5.70 -5.22 -24.54
N LYS A 319 6.29 -4.31 -23.76
CA LYS A 319 6.75 -3.00 -24.24
C LYS A 319 8.00 -2.51 -23.52
N VAL A 320 8.85 -1.75 -24.21
CA VAL A 320 10.05 -1.16 -23.61
C VAL A 320 9.67 0.04 -22.74
N TYR A 321 10.28 0.16 -21.57
CA TYR A 321 10.10 1.29 -20.67
C TYR A 321 10.65 2.60 -21.29
N ASP A 322 9.81 3.63 -21.42
CA ASP A 322 10.26 5.01 -21.64
C ASP A 322 9.71 5.89 -20.50
N PRO A 323 10.57 6.63 -19.77
CA PRO A 323 10.09 7.49 -18.69
C PRO A 323 9.14 8.61 -19.15
N HIS A 324 9.03 8.90 -20.44
CA HIS A 324 8.07 9.88 -20.98
C HIS A 324 6.77 9.23 -21.49
N ASP A 325 6.63 7.90 -21.40
CA ASP A 325 5.47 7.15 -21.86
C ASP A 325 4.29 7.31 -20.89
N PHE A 326 3.62 8.46 -20.96
CA PHE A 326 2.36 8.73 -20.30
C PHE A 326 1.37 9.39 -21.26
N SER A 327 0.16 8.84 -21.32
CA SER A 327 -1.00 9.40 -22.01
C SER A 327 -2.17 9.48 -21.03
N VAL A 328 -2.91 10.59 -21.08
CA VAL A 328 -4.13 10.76 -20.30
C VAL A 328 -5.19 9.76 -20.77
N GLU A 329 -5.29 9.52 -22.07
CA GLU A 329 -6.24 8.59 -22.68
C GLU A 329 -6.00 7.15 -22.21
N ASP A 330 -4.75 6.69 -22.22
CA ASP A 330 -4.39 5.35 -21.75
C ASP A 330 -4.67 5.20 -20.24
N ALA A 331 -4.39 6.25 -19.45
CA ALA A 331 -4.69 6.26 -18.02
C ALA A 331 -6.21 6.24 -17.74
N GLN A 332 -7.00 6.96 -18.53
CA GLN A 332 -8.47 6.94 -18.45
C GLN A 332 -9.01 5.54 -18.71
N GLU A 333 -8.55 4.87 -19.78
CA GLU A 333 -8.99 3.50 -20.08
C GLU A 333 -8.52 2.50 -19.03
N ALA A 334 -7.30 2.64 -18.49
CA ALA A 334 -6.81 1.77 -17.41
C ALA A 334 -7.68 1.88 -16.14
N VAL A 335 -8.03 3.09 -15.72
CA VAL A 335 -8.93 3.33 -14.58
C VAL A 335 -10.32 2.79 -14.88
N LYS A 336 -10.85 3.02 -16.09
CA LYS A 336 -12.16 2.50 -16.51
C LYS A 336 -12.21 0.97 -16.52
N ALA A 337 -11.19 0.32 -17.06
CA ALA A 337 -11.03 -1.13 -17.06
C ALA A 337 -10.96 -1.67 -15.62
N ALA A 338 -10.29 -0.96 -14.71
CA ALA A 338 -10.25 -1.34 -13.31
C ALA A 338 -11.66 -1.32 -12.68
N PHE A 339 -12.46 -0.27 -12.88
CA PHE A 339 -13.86 -0.21 -12.40
C PHE A 339 -14.78 -1.28 -13.03
N ARG A 340 -14.50 -1.73 -14.26
CA ARG A 340 -15.23 -2.83 -14.92
C ARG A 340 -14.86 -4.21 -14.38
N SER A 341 -13.65 -4.36 -13.86
CA SER A 341 -13.17 -5.61 -13.26
C SER A 341 -13.60 -5.76 -11.80
N LYS A 342 -13.49 -6.98 -11.24
CA LYS A 342 -13.73 -7.23 -9.81
C LYS A 342 -12.70 -6.55 -8.92
N ALA A 343 -13.09 -6.22 -7.70
CA ALA A 343 -12.18 -5.73 -6.68
C ALA A 343 -11.09 -6.77 -6.38
N SER A 344 -9.89 -6.29 -6.07
CA SER A 344 -8.78 -7.14 -5.66
C SER A 344 -9.09 -7.84 -4.32
N VAL A 345 -8.52 -9.03 -4.10
CA VAL A 345 -8.72 -9.83 -2.89
C VAL A 345 -7.47 -9.74 -2.02
N PRO A 346 -7.47 -8.96 -0.92
CA PRO A 346 -6.26 -8.70 -0.16
C PRO A 346 -5.58 -9.96 0.42
N GLN A 347 -6.35 -10.99 0.78
CA GLN A 347 -5.85 -12.26 1.31
C GLN A 347 -5.26 -13.19 0.23
N GLY A 348 -5.27 -12.79 -1.04
CA GLY A 348 -4.75 -13.59 -2.13
C GLY A 348 -4.21 -12.70 -3.24
N SER A 349 -3.22 -11.90 -2.88
CA SER A 349 -2.39 -11.13 -3.82
C SER A 349 -1.70 -12.05 -4.83
N LYS A 350 -1.19 -11.45 -5.91
CA LYS A 350 -0.37 -12.16 -6.90
C LYS A 350 0.91 -12.64 -6.25
N VAL A 351 1.20 -13.92 -6.43
CA VAL A 351 2.43 -14.56 -5.96
C VAL A 351 3.09 -15.26 -7.13
N PHE A 352 4.38 -14.99 -7.34
CA PHE A 352 5.22 -15.75 -8.24
C PHE A 352 5.82 -16.94 -7.50
N SER A 353 5.79 -18.12 -8.09
CA SER A 353 6.28 -19.34 -7.46
C SER A 353 7.06 -20.18 -8.45
N THR A 354 8.24 -20.64 -8.04
CA THR A 354 9.08 -21.57 -8.79
C THR A 354 9.26 -22.85 -7.96
N PRO A 355 8.46 -23.91 -8.22
CA PRO A 355 8.54 -25.16 -7.47
C PRO A 355 9.91 -25.82 -7.62
N LEU A 356 10.60 -26.05 -6.51
CA LEU A 356 11.92 -26.68 -6.50
C LEU A 356 11.88 -28.16 -6.95
N GLN A 357 10.75 -28.83 -6.74
CA GLN A 357 10.57 -30.25 -7.08
C GLN A 357 9.18 -30.53 -7.66
N PRO A 358 9.02 -31.60 -8.47
CA PRO A 358 7.70 -32.05 -8.89
C PRO A 358 6.78 -32.37 -7.72
N GLY A 359 5.51 -31.93 -7.81
CA GLY A 359 4.52 -32.13 -6.75
C GLY A 359 4.52 -31.06 -5.65
N ALA A 360 5.56 -30.23 -5.52
CA ALA A 360 5.60 -29.15 -4.52
C ALA A 360 4.51 -28.08 -4.73
N GLN A 361 3.97 -27.98 -5.94
CA GLN A 361 2.84 -27.11 -6.26
C GLN A 361 1.56 -27.46 -5.46
N ALA A 362 1.30 -28.76 -5.24
CA ALA A 362 0.13 -29.20 -4.48
C ALA A 362 0.18 -28.73 -3.00
N LEU A 363 1.38 -28.53 -2.45
CA LEU A 363 1.55 -27.98 -1.11
C LEU A 363 1.18 -26.49 -1.06
N LEU A 364 1.48 -25.73 -2.13
CA LEU A 364 1.11 -24.32 -2.28
C LEU A 364 -0.40 -24.15 -2.50
N GLU A 365 -1.09 -25.17 -3.03
CA GLU A 365 -2.54 -25.17 -3.24
C GLU A 365 -3.36 -25.33 -1.95
N SER A 366 -2.76 -25.83 -0.85
CA SER A 366 -3.48 -26.07 0.40
C SER A 366 -3.71 -24.81 1.25
N SER A 367 -2.97 -23.73 0.99
CA SER A 367 -3.11 -22.42 1.65
C SER A 367 -4.16 -21.58 0.92
N TYR A 368 -5.42 -21.98 0.99
CA TYR A 368 -6.51 -21.34 0.24
C TYR A 368 -6.95 -20.02 0.89
N PRO A 369 -7.17 -18.94 0.11
CA PRO A 369 -7.90 -17.78 0.59
C PRO A 369 -9.38 -18.14 0.83
N PRO A 370 -10.19 -17.26 1.45
CA PRO A 370 -11.52 -17.59 1.96
C PRO A 370 -12.45 -18.23 0.92
N ASN A 371 -13.46 -19.00 1.38
CA ASN A 371 -14.53 -19.65 0.59
C ASN A 371 -15.25 -18.76 -0.44
N THR A 372 -14.97 -17.45 -0.47
CA THR A 372 -15.53 -16.45 -1.37
C THR A 372 -14.61 -16.09 -2.54
N SER A 373 -13.50 -16.81 -2.74
CA SER A 373 -12.53 -16.57 -3.81
C SER A 373 -12.11 -17.87 -4.49
N THR A 374 -11.64 -17.78 -5.73
CA THR A 374 -11.02 -18.88 -6.47
C THR A 374 -9.60 -18.48 -6.84
N ARG A 375 -8.69 -19.44 -6.84
CA ARG A 375 -7.34 -19.22 -7.35
C ARG A 375 -7.35 -19.24 -8.88
N ILE A 376 -6.68 -18.28 -9.48
CA ILE A 376 -6.33 -18.29 -10.91
C ILE A 376 -4.81 -18.42 -10.99
N GLN A 377 -4.34 -19.32 -11.84
CA GLN A 377 -2.92 -19.56 -12.09
C GLN A 377 -2.61 -19.30 -13.57
N ARG A 378 -1.42 -18.75 -13.82
CA ARG A 378 -0.86 -18.51 -15.15
C ARG A 378 0.58 -19.04 -15.15
N ASP A 379 0.81 -20.09 -15.93
CA ASP A 379 2.12 -20.74 -16.02
C ASP A 379 3.06 -19.96 -16.94
N ASP A 380 4.35 -19.92 -16.60
CA ASP A 380 5.39 -19.41 -17.48
C ASP A 380 5.77 -20.50 -18.51
N PRO A 381 5.73 -20.21 -19.82
CA PRO A 381 6.05 -21.22 -20.84
C PRO A 381 7.53 -21.63 -20.86
N ARG A 382 8.42 -20.90 -20.18
CA ARG A 382 9.87 -21.11 -20.24
C ARG A 382 10.38 -22.09 -19.20
N ASP A 383 9.69 -22.24 -18.08
CA ASP A 383 10.11 -23.07 -16.96
C ASP A 383 8.91 -23.64 -16.17
N ARG A 384 9.12 -24.01 -14.91
CA ARG A 384 8.07 -24.54 -14.02
C ARG A 384 7.42 -23.47 -13.16
N SER A 385 7.77 -22.21 -13.39
CA SER A 385 7.29 -21.09 -12.60
C SER A 385 5.87 -20.73 -13.01
N PHE A 386 5.11 -20.21 -12.06
CA PHE A 386 3.77 -19.71 -12.32
C PHE A 386 3.46 -18.50 -11.44
N MET A 387 2.54 -17.68 -11.91
CA MET A 387 1.92 -16.62 -11.12
C MET A 387 0.52 -17.08 -10.72
N SER A 388 0.14 -16.87 -9.46
CA SER A 388 -1.22 -17.13 -9.03
C SER A 388 -1.79 -16.01 -8.17
N GLU A 389 -3.11 -15.84 -8.21
CA GLU A 389 -3.84 -14.86 -7.40
C GLU A 389 -5.22 -15.39 -7.02
N ALA A 390 -5.82 -14.81 -5.98
CA ALA A 390 -7.23 -15.02 -5.66
C ALA A 390 -8.10 -14.01 -6.40
N VAL A 391 -9.20 -14.49 -6.97
CA VAL A 391 -10.24 -13.67 -7.57
C VAL A 391 -11.55 -13.95 -6.86
N ALA A 392 -12.24 -12.89 -6.44
CA ALA A 392 -13.53 -13.02 -5.78
C ALA A 392 -14.51 -13.81 -6.67
N THR A 393 -15.16 -14.84 -6.12
CA THR A 393 -16.22 -15.58 -6.82
C THR A 393 -17.52 -14.79 -6.78
N ARG A 394 -17.75 -14.11 -5.65
CA ARG A 394 -18.91 -13.26 -5.41
C ARG A 394 -18.76 -11.90 -6.09
N ARG A 395 -19.87 -11.17 -6.10
CA ARG A 395 -19.92 -9.76 -6.54
C ARG A 395 -19.21 -8.86 -5.53
N ASP A 396 -18.66 -7.76 -6.03
CA ASP A 396 -18.12 -6.69 -5.19
C ASP A 396 -19.24 -6.07 -4.35
N ARG A 397 -18.92 -5.74 -3.10
CA ARG A 397 -19.81 -4.91 -2.27
C ARG A 397 -19.80 -3.49 -2.82
N LYS A 398 -20.86 -2.73 -2.55
CA LYS A 398 -20.92 -1.31 -2.95
C LYS A 398 -19.82 -0.45 -2.30
N SER A 399 -19.27 -0.89 -1.16
CA SER A 399 -18.14 -0.25 -0.49
C SER A 399 -16.79 -0.47 -1.18
N ASP A 400 -16.69 -1.52 -1.99
CA ASP A 400 -15.41 -2.02 -2.51
C ASP A 400 -15.22 -1.66 -3.99
N THR A 401 -16.19 -0.95 -4.60
CA THR A 401 -16.17 -0.58 -6.01
C THR A 401 -16.98 0.67 -6.30
N GLY A 402 -16.94 1.13 -7.55
CA GLY A 402 -17.74 2.23 -8.08
C GLY A 402 -18.58 1.79 -9.28
N CYS A 403 -19.18 2.77 -9.95
CA CYS A 403 -19.86 2.53 -11.22
C CYS A 403 -18.85 2.05 -12.26
N ALA A 404 -19.13 0.94 -12.94
CA ALA A 404 -18.26 0.37 -13.97
C ALA A 404 -18.01 1.29 -15.17
N GLU A 405 -18.84 2.31 -15.39
CA GLU A 405 -18.68 3.22 -16.53
C GLU A 405 -18.00 4.53 -16.15
N CYS A 406 -18.28 5.08 -14.97
CA CYS A 406 -17.82 6.42 -14.59
C CYS A 406 -17.14 6.52 -13.22
N GLY A 407 -16.97 5.40 -12.50
CA GLY A 407 -16.29 5.36 -11.20
C GLY A 407 -17.10 5.89 -10.00
N ARG A 408 -18.32 6.43 -10.21
CA ARG A 408 -19.16 6.98 -9.14
C ARG A 408 -19.41 5.97 -8.01
N PRO A 409 -19.08 6.26 -6.74
CA PRO A 409 -19.28 5.31 -5.64
C PRO A 409 -20.71 5.33 -5.07
N ASN A 410 -21.47 6.38 -5.36
CA ASN A 410 -22.79 6.61 -4.77
C ASN A 410 -23.93 6.10 -5.67
N GLU A 411 -25.04 5.67 -5.06
CA GLU A 411 -26.30 5.30 -5.74
C GLU A 411 -26.15 4.16 -6.77
N LEU A 412 -25.30 3.20 -6.45
CA LEU A 412 -25.06 2.04 -7.30
C LEU A 412 -26.26 1.10 -7.34
N LYS A 413 -26.69 0.77 -8.56
CA LYS A 413 -27.63 -0.31 -8.88
C LYS A 413 -26.91 -1.42 -9.65
N LEU A 414 -27.52 -2.59 -9.66
CA LEU A 414 -27.04 -3.71 -10.45
C LEU A 414 -27.58 -3.61 -11.87
N CYS A 415 -26.71 -3.70 -12.87
CA CYS A 415 -27.13 -3.92 -14.25
C CYS A 415 -27.52 -5.40 -14.43
N SER A 416 -28.74 -5.68 -14.84
CA SER A 416 -29.23 -7.06 -15.06
C SER A 416 -28.51 -7.77 -16.22
N GLY A 417 -28.02 -7.01 -17.20
CA GLY A 417 -27.26 -7.54 -18.35
C GLY A 417 -25.82 -7.89 -18.00
N CYS A 418 -24.96 -6.88 -17.78
CA CYS A 418 -23.53 -7.11 -17.54
C CYS A 418 -23.18 -7.53 -16.10
N ARG A 419 -24.16 -7.54 -15.18
CA ARG A 419 -24.00 -7.88 -13.75
C ARG A 419 -22.99 -7.00 -13.00
N GLN A 420 -22.61 -5.86 -13.56
CA GLN A 420 -21.74 -4.87 -12.91
C GLN A 420 -22.56 -3.83 -12.15
N ASN A 421 -21.89 -3.13 -11.21
CA ASN A 421 -22.46 -1.97 -10.53
C ASN A 421 -22.48 -0.77 -11.48
N ALA A 422 -23.64 -0.13 -11.63
CA ALA A 422 -23.83 1.05 -12.45
C ALA A 422 -24.60 2.12 -11.68
N CYS A 423 -24.24 3.38 -11.86
CA CYS A 423 -25.03 4.49 -11.35
C CYS A 423 -26.15 4.85 -12.35
N LEU A 424 -27.25 5.43 -11.84
CA LEU A 424 -28.39 5.83 -12.65
C LEU A 424 -28.08 6.92 -13.68
N VAL A 425 -27.05 7.73 -13.41
CA VAL A 425 -26.67 8.89 -14.24
C VAL A 425 -25.93 8.48 -15.52
N SER A 426 -25.29 7.31 -15.53
CA SER A 426 -24.48 6.82 -16.66
C SER A 426 -25.15 5.70 -17.45
N THR A 427 -26.39 5.34 -17.13
CA THR A 427 -27.12 4.30 -17.87
C THR A 427 -27.96 4.95 -18.96
N PRO A 428 -27.79 4.61 -20.25
CA PRO A 428 -28.77 4.94 -21.26
C PRO A 428 -30.13 4.38 -20.82
N VAL A 429 -31.19 5.18 -20.98
CA VAL A 429 -32.57 4.89 -20.53
C VAL A 429 -33.09 3.51 -20.97
N ASN A 430 -32.48 2.88 -21.97
CA ASN A 430 -32.91 1.61 -22.57
C ASN A 430 -32.37 0.32 -21.92
N VAL A 431 -31.53 0.38 -20.87
CA VAL A 431 -30.92 -0.85 -20.28
C VAL A 431 -31.68 -1.40 -19.07
N PHE A 432 -32.60 -0.64 -18.48
CA PHE A 432 -33.48 -1.16 -17.43
C PHE A 432 -34.85 -1.54 -18.00
N ARG A 433 -35.00 -2.78 -18.51
CA ARG A 433 -36.29 -3.45 -18.35
C ARG A 433 -36.44 -3.80 -16.88
N VAL A 434 -37.04 -2.89 -16.13
CA VAL A 434 -37.53 -3.15 -14.78
C VAL A 434 -38.64 -4.19 -14.94
N HIS A 435 -38.38 -5.44 -14.54
CA HIS A 435 -39.48 -6.33 -14.21
C HIS A 435 -39.97 -5.91 -12.83
N SER A 436 -41.22 -5.43 -12.83
CA SER A 436 -42.04 -5.04 -11.67
C SER A 436 -42.16 -6.15 -10.64
#